data_AF-A0ABC9WKB5-F1
#
_entry.id   AF-A0ABC9WKB5-F1
#
_cell.length_a   1.000
_cell.length_b   1.000
_cell.length_c   1.000
_cell.angle_alpha   90.00
_cell.angle_beta   90.00
_cell.angle_gamma   90.00
#
_symmetry.space_group_name_H-M   'P 1'
#
loop_
_entity.id
_entity.type
_entity.pdbx_description
1 polymer ?
#
loop_
_entity_poly.entity_id
_entity_poly.type
_entity_poly.pdbx_seq_one_letter_code
_entity_poly.pdbx_strand_id
1 'polypeptide(L)'
;MELSAYAQGGWRLLGDPRCFPRRSYASLLRAAFRSLLDHPHAGLDDPDLKDIDPTVLKHCHAAAATCILEAGKQNADISAISTCLEDCKLDKERIEQFCTEYQKNKDALEILLGSIGRSPLHITDVSWRLEYQIKSNQLHKTYQPSYLVTLNVENSDSGSHPDVRFSCTMEQLQDLVGKLKDAAKSLERATQM
;
A
#
# COMPACT_ATOMS: atom_id res chain seq x y z
N MET A 1 13.41 -9.67 0.14
CA MET A 1 13.07 -9.16 -1.19
C MET A 1 13.57 -10.13 -2.24
N GLU A 2 12.70 -10.58 -3.15
CA GLU A 2 13.09 -11.45 -4.27
C GLU A 2 12.63 -10.82 -5.58
N LEU A 3 13.57 -10.55 -6.49
CA LEU A 3 13.28 -10.02 -7.81
C LEU A 3 13.14 -11.16 -8.82
N SER A 4 12.20 -11.05 -9.74
CA SER A 4 12.04 -12.01 -10.83
C SER A 4 13.29 -12.06 -11.72
N ALA A 5 13.53 -13.17 -12.43
CA ALA A 5 14.66 -13.29 -13.35
C ALA A 5 14.68 -12.18 -14.42
N TYR A 6 13.50 -11.71 -14.84
CA TYR A 6 13.36 -10.57 -15.75
C TYR A 6 13.84 -9.26 -15.10
N ALA A 7 13.43 -8.98 -13.86
CA ALA A 7 13.88 -7.79 -13.14
C ALA A 7 15.39 -7.84 -12.83
N GLN A 8 15.91 -9.01 -12.43
CA GLN A 8 17.36 -9.20 -12.24
C GLN A 8 18.15 -8.95 -13.53
N GLY A 9 17.63 -9.36 -14.69
CA GLY A 9 18.23 -9.07 -16.00
C GLY A 9 18.34 -7.56 -16.27
N GLY A 10 17.29 -6.80 -15.97
CA GLY A 10 17.29 -5.34 -16.12
C GLY A 10 18.25 -4.65 -15.17
N TRP A 11 18.35 -5.14 -13.93
CA TRP A 11 19.32 -4.63 -12.95
C TRP A 11 20.77 -4.92 -13.33
N ARG A 12 21.07 -6.08 -13.94
CA ARG A 12 22.41 -6.39 -14.46
C ARG A 12 22.83 -5.42 -15.57
N LEU A 13 21.90 -5.06 -16.46
CA LEU A 13 22.15 -4.07 -17.52
C LEU A 13 22.31 -2.66 -16.94
N LEU A 14 21.45 -2.30 -15.98
CA LEU A 14 21.51 -1.01 -15.28
C LEU A 14 22.78 -0.87 -14.41
N GLY A 15 23.34 -1.98 -13.96
CA GLY A 15 24.60 -2.05 -13.21
C GLY A 15 25.86 -1.93 -14.09
N ASP A 16 25.77 -2.20 -15.40
CA ASP A 16 26.93 -2.10 -16.30
C ASP A 16 27.25 -0.62 -16.63
N PRO A 17 28.41 -0.09 -16.23
CA PRO A 17 28.80 1.28 -16.53
C PRO A 17 28.98 1.57 -18.03
N ARG A 18 29.16 0.53 -18.85
CA ARG A 18 29.28 0.65 -20.32
C ARG A 18 27.92 0.88 -20.97
N CYS A 19 26.87 0.32 -20.39
CA CYS A 19 25.49 0.49 -20.87
C CYS A 19 24.83 1.73 -20.24
N PHE A 20 25.08 1.97 -18.95
CA PHE A 20 24.53 3.10 -18.21
C PHE A 20 25.63 3.92 -17.54
N PRO A 21 26.06 5.04 -18.15
CA PRO A 21 26.88 6.03 -17.49
C PRO A 21 26.23 6.54 -16.20
N ARG A 22 27.05 7.07 -15.28
CA ARG A 22 26.60 7.55 -13.96
C ARG A 22 25.41 8.51 -14.02
N ARG A 23 25.39 9.41 -15.03
CA ARG A 23 24.29 10.37 -15.25
C ARG A 23 23.02 9.66 -15.70
N SER A 24 23.09 8.82 -16.72
CA SER A 24 21.97 8.04 -17.23
C SER A 24 21.38 7.10 -16.19
N TYR A 25 22.22 6.49 -15.33
CA TYR A 25 21.76 5.70 -14.19
C TYR A 25 20.93 6.54 -13.22
N ALA A 26 21.46 7.69 -12.78
CA ALA A 26 20.76 8.58 -11.86
C ALA A 26 19.46 9.13 -12.47
N SER A 27 19.46 9.48 -13.76
CA SER A 27 18.27 9.93 -14.48
C SER A 27 17.22 8.82 -14.59
N LEU A 28 17.61 7.58 -14.87
CA LEU A 28 16.69 6.44 -14.91
C LEU A 28 16.08 6.15 -13.54
N LEU A 29 16.86 6.20 -12.46
CA LEU A 29 16.33 6.00 -11.10
C LEU A 29 15.29 7.06 -10.75
N ARG A 30 15.60 8.34 -11.00
CA ARG A 30 14.64 9.44 -10.77
C ARG A 30 13.41 9.29 -11.64
N ALA A 31 13.57 8.88 -12.89
CA ALA A 31 12.46 8.59 -13.79
C ALA A 31 11.57 7.49 -13.23
N ALA A 32 12.15 6.40 -12.71
CA ALA A 32 11.40 5.30 -12.11
C ALA A 32 10.60 5.77 -10.89
N PHE A 33 11.20 6.51 -9.96
CA PHE A 33 10.47 7.07 -8.81
C PHE A 33 9.36 8.05 -9.23
N ARG A 34 9.64 8.99 -10.15
CA ARG A 34 8.63 9.94 -10.65
C ARG A 34 7.49 9.27 -11.39
N SER A 35 7.79 8.22 -12.17
CA SER A 35 6.77 7.47 -12.90
C SER A 35 5.77 6.79 -11.97
N LEU A 36 6.22 6.39 -10.78
CA LEU A 36 5.39 5.75 -9.76
C LEU A 36 4.64 6.79 -8.92
N LEU A 37 5.30 7.88 -8.51
CA LEU A 37 4.77 8.83 -7.53
C LEU A 37 3.93 9.97 -8.14
N ASP A 38 4.33 10.49 -9.30
CA ASP A 38 3.70 11.68 -9.89
C ASP A 38 2.79 11.31 -11.07
N HIS A 39 3.39 10.87 -12.19
CA HIS A 39 2.68 10.60 -13.44
C HIS A 39 3.30 9.44 -14.24
N PRO A 40 2.51 8.43 -14.67
CA PRO A 40 2.99 7.23 -15.37
C PRO A 40 3.75 7.45 -16.70
N HIS A 41 3.71 8.67 -17.25
CA HIS A 41 4.27 9.00 -18.56
C HIS A 41 5.39 10.04 -18.54
N ALA A 42 5.80 10.54 -17.37
CA ALA A 42 6.67 11.72 -17.27
C ALA A 42 8.19 11.42 -17.12
N GLY A 43 8.62 10.17 -17.27
CA GLY A 43 9.96 9.75 -16.81
C GLY A 43 11.07 9.65 -17.85
N LEU A 44 10.77 9.24 -19.09
CA LEU A 44 11.80 8.73 -20.01
C LEU A 44 12.33 9.76 -21.03
N ASP A 45 11.76 10.95 -21.10
CA ASP A 45 12.17 12.03 -22.03
C ASP A 45 13.35 12.87 -21.46
N ASP A 46 14.33 12.22 -20.85
CA ASP A 46 15.52 12.88 -20.29
C ASP A 46 16.66 12.91 -21.33
N PRO A 47 17.36 14.04 -21.54
CA PRO A 47 18.49 14.13 -22.47
C PRO A 47 19.60 13.11 -22.16
N ASP A 48 19.80 12.74 -20.89
CA ASP A 48 20.83 11.78 -20.47
C ASP A 48 20.47 10.31 -20.82
N LEU A 49 19.26 10.05 -21.33
CA LEU A 49 18.76 8.71 -21.69
C LEU A 49 18.64 8.49 -23.21
N LYS A 50 18.88 9.52 -24.03
CA LYS A 50 18.63 9.48 -25.49
C LYS A 50 19.54 8.52 -26.25
N ASP A 51 20.75 8.29 -25.74
CA ASP A 51 21.76 7.45 -26.39
C ASP A 51 21.59 5.96 -26.07
N ILE A 52 20.63 5.61 -25.20
CA ILE A 52 20.38 4.24 -24.75
C ILE A 52 19.31 3.61 -25.64
N ASP A 53 19.52 2.35 -26.02
CA ASP A 53 18.54 1.60 -26.79
C ASP A 53 17.15 1.61 -26.09
N PRO A 54 16.06 1.99 -26.79
CA PRO A 54 14.74 2.14 -26.18
C PRO A 54 14.19 0.86 -25.54
N THR A 55 14.57 -0.32 -26.04
CA THR A 55 14.12 -1.60 -25.47
C THR A 55 14.85 -1.88 -24.17
N VAL A 56 16.16 -1.64 -24.12
CA VAL A 56 16.98 -1.74 -22.91
C VAL A 56 16.51 -0.73 -21.87
N LEU A 57 16.22 0.51 -22.30
CA LEU A 57 15.74 1.57 -21.42
C LEU A 57 14.42 1.19 -20.74
N LYS A 58 13.43 0.73 -21.50
CA LYS A 58 12.14 0.27 -20.97
C LYS A 58 12.30 -0.93 -20.03
N HIS A 59 13.18 -1.87 -20.37
CA HIS A 59 13.45 -3.04 -19.55
C HIS A 59 14.07 -2.65 -18.20
N CYS A 60 15.09 -1.79 -18.20
CA CYS A 60 15.75 -1.30 -16.98
C CYS A 60 14.80 -0.44 -16.14
N HIS A 61 14.00 0.41 -16.77
CA HIS A 61 12.97 1.19 -16.08
C HIS A 61 11.93 0.29 -15.40
N ALA A 62 11.42 -0.72 -16.11
CA ALA A 62 10.50 -1.69 -15.53
C ALA A 62 11.14 -2.46 -14.36
N ALA A 63 12.40 -2.88 -14.49
CA ALA A 63 13.13 -3.55 -13.42
C ALA A 63 13.33 -2.65 -12.18
N ALA A 64 13.67 -1.37 -12.40
CA ALA A 64 13.82 -0.39 -11.32
C ALA A 64 12.49 -0.13 -10.62
N ALA A 65 11.42 0.14 -11.38
CA ALA A 65 10.07 0.34 -10.84
C ALA A 65 9.58 -0.90 -10.06
N THR A 66 9.82 -2.11 -10.59
CA THR A 66 9.48 -3.36 -9.89
C THR A 66 10.20 -3.47 -8.56
N CYS A 67 11.50 -3.15 -8.51
CA CYS A 67 12.28 -3.21 -7.27
C CYS A 67 11.82 -2.16 -6.25
N ILE A 68 11.49 -0.94 -6.69
CA ILE A 68 10.95 0.10 -5.81
C ILE A 68 9.64 -0.38 -5.17
N LEU A 69 8.72 -0.90 -5.98
CA LEU A 69 7.43 -1.41 -5.49
C LEU A 69 7.60 -2.63 -4.57
N GLU A 70 8.49 -3.56 -4.91
CA GLU A 70 8.74 -4.74 -4.07
C GLU A 70 9.39 -4.37 -2.73
N ALA A 71 10.32 -3.42 -2.73
CA ALA A 71 10.93 -2.88 -1.53
C ALA A 71 9.88 -2.20 -0.64
N GLY A 72 8.99 -1.38 -1.22
CA GLY A 72 7.88 -0.74 -0.49
C GLY A 72 6.90 -1.77 0.07
N LYS A 73 6.49 -2.74 -0.74
CA LYS A 73 5.55 -3.80 -0.36
C LYS A 73 6.05 -4.66 0.81
N GLN A 74 7.34 -4.97 0.86
CA GLN A 74 7.94 -5.77 1.93
C GLN A 74 8.41 -4.93 3.12
N ASN A 75 8.23 -3.61 3.09
CA ASN A 75 8.87 -2.66 4.01
C ASN A 75 10.37 -2.97 4.20
N ALA A 76 11.06 -3.19 3.07
CA ALA A 76 12.46 -3.61 3.06
C ALA A 76 13.34 -2.51 3.62
N ASP A 77 14.29 -2.88 4.48
CA ASP A 77 15.31 -2.00 5.00
C ASP A 77 16.48 -1.84 4.01
N ILE A 78 17.37 -0.89 4.29
CA ILE A 78 18.53 -0.60 3.42
C ILE A 78 19.42 -1.84 3.26
N SER A 79 19.52 -2.69 4.29
CA SER A 79 20.36 -3.90 4.24
C SER A 79 19.79 -4.96 3.30
N ALA A 80 18.47 -5.21 3.35
CA ALA A 80 17.80 -6.14 2.44
C ALA A 80 17.84 -5.65 0.98
N ILE A 81 17.64 -4.34 0.76
CA ILE A 81 17.73 -3.73 -0.57
C ILE A 81 19.17 -3.87 -1.12
N SER A 82 20.16 -3.50 -0.32
CA SER A 82 21.57 -3.60 -0.71
C SER A 82 21.95 -5.02 -1.10
N THR A 83 21.60 -6.01 -0.27
CA THR A 83 21.88 -7.43 -0.53
C THR A 83 21.28 -7.89 -1.86
N CYS A 84 20.03 -7.50 -2.14
CA CYS A 84 19.37 -7.89 -3.39
C CYS A 84 20.01 -7.25 -4.64
N LEU A 85 20.47 -6.01 -4.54
CA LEU A 85 21.17 -5.34 -5.63
C LEU A 85 22.61 -5.87 -5.82
N GLU A 86 23.27 -6.29 -4.74
CA GLU A 86 24.56 -7.00 -4.80
C GLU A 86 24.44 -8.34 -5.55
N ASP A 87 23.35 -9.09 -5.32
CA ASP A 87 23.03 -10.32 -6.06
C ASP A 87 22.81 -10.06 -7.56
N CYS A 88 22.32 -8.86 -7.89
CA CYS A 88 22.20 -8.38 -9.27
C CYS A 88 23.52 -7.88 -9.88
N LYS A 89 24.65 -7.97 -9.16
CA LYS A 89 26.00 -7.57 -9.58
C LYS A 89 26.20 -6.06 -9.75
N LEU A 90 25.48 -5.25 -8.98
CA LEU A 90 25.73 -3.81 -8.92
C LEU A 90 26.96 -3.50 -8.07
N ASP A 91 27.65 -2.42 -8.41
CA ASP A 91 28.71 -1.87 -7.59
C ASP A 91 28.16 -1.05 -6.41
N LYS A 92 28.99 -0.87 -5.38
CA LYS A 92 28.59 -0.19 -4.14
C LYS A 92 28.11 1.25 -4.37
N GLU A 93 28.69 1.97 -5.33
CA GLU A 93 28.32 3.35 -5.58
C GLU A 93 26.88 3.46 -6.13
N ARG A 94 26.51 2.58 -7.06
CA ARG A 94 25.13 2.50 -7.57
C ARG A 94 24.14 2.10 -6.49
N ILE A 95 24.50 1.12 -5.66
CA ILE A 95 23.65 0.67 -4.56
C ILE A 95 23.40 1.81 -3.57
N GLU A 96 24.44 2.54 -3.16
CA GLU A 96 24.31 3.71 -2.29
C GLU A 96 23.42 4.80 -2.91
N GLN A 97 23.56 5.06 -4.21
CA GLN A 97 22.70 6.00 -4.92
C GLN A 97 21.23 5.57 -4.92
N PHE A 98 20.95 4.28 -5.18
CA PHE A 98 19.59 3.75 -5.11
C PHE A 98 19.01 3.86 -3.71
N CYS A 99 19.76 3.42 -2.69
CA CYS A 99 19.32 3.46 -1.30
C CYS A 99 19.04 4.89 -0.84
N THR A 100 19.85 5.87 -1.26
CA THR A 100 19.65 7.29 -0.95
C THR A 100 18.36 7.83 -1.56
N GLU A 101 18.11 7.57 -2.85
CA GLU A 101 16.87 7.99 -3.50
C GLU A 101 15.64 7.24 -2.95
N TYR A 102 15.78 5.95 -2.61
CA TYR A 102 14.70 5.19 -1.97
C TYR A 102 14.31 5.78 -0.63
N GLN A 103 15.28 6.06 0.25
CA GLN A 103 15.00 6.67 1.56
C GLN A 103 14.33 8.03 1.43
N LYS A 104 14.75 8.86 0.46
CA LYS A 104 14.14 10.16 0.21
C LYS A 104 12.68 10.06 -0.22
N ASN A 105 12.31 9.01 -0.95
CA ASN A 105 10.97 8.82 -1.51
C ASN A 105 10.13 7.80 -0.73
N LYS A 106 10.65 7.25 0.38
CA LYS A 106 10.03 6.15 1.13
C LYS A 106 8.63 6.52 1.62
N ASP A 107 8.49 7.66 2.29
CA ASP A 107 7.21 8.11 2.85
C ASP A 107 6.14 8.29 1.76
N ALA A 108 6.52 8.89 0.63
CA ALA A 108 5.61 9.07 -0.51
C ALA A 108 5.19 7.74 -1.13
N LEU A 109 6.11 6.77 -1.22
CA LEU A 109 5.83 5.43 -1.71
C LEU A 109 4.89 4.66 -0.77
N GLU A 110 5.09 4.77 0.54
CA GLU A 110 4.22 4.14 1.54
C GLU A 110 2.80 4.73 1.50
N ILE A 111 2.66 6.05 1.36
CA ILE A 111 1.36 6.70 1.17
C ILE A 111 0.67 6.20 -0.10
N LEU A 112 1.41 6.15 -1.22
CA LEU A 112 0.89 5.66 -2.49
C LEU A 112 0.44 4.20 -2.37
N LEU A 113 1.29 3.32 -1.86
CA LEU A 113 0.97 1.90 -1.69
C LEU A 113 -0.17 1.69 -0.68
N GLY A 114 -0.26 2.52 0.36
CA GLY A 114 -1.39 2.52 1.30
C GLY A 114 -2.71 2.91 0.65
N SER A 115 -2.68 3.78 -0.37
CA SER A 115 -3.85 4.10 -1.20
C SER A 115 -4.18 3.03 -2.24
N ILE A 116 -3.19 2.19 -2.61
CA ILE A 116 -3.36 1.12 -3.61
C ILE A 116 -3.67 -0.19 -2.88
N GLY A 117 -4.95 -0.49 -2.71
CA GLY A 117 -5.35 -1.77 -2.15
C GLY A 117 -6.82 -1.84 -1.79
N ARG A 118 -7.24 -3.01 -1.32
CA ARG A 118 -8.53 -3.16 -0.64
C ARG A 118 -8.27 -3.02 0.84
N SER A 119 -8.30 -1.81 1.38
CA SER A 119 -8.45 -1.67 2.82
C SER A 119 -9.80 -2.25 3.22
N PRO A 120 -9.92 -2.94 4.37
CA PRO A 120 -11.23 -3.22 4.94
C PRO A 120 -12.01 -1.92 5.07
N LEU A 121 -13.33 -2.00 4.99
CA LEU A 121 -14.21 -0.85 5.21
C LEU A 121 -13.84 -0.17 6.53
N HIS A 122 -13.50 1.12 6.45
CA HIS A 122 -13.11 1.90 7.62
C HIS A 122 -14.35 2.51 8.26
N ILE A 123 -14.67 2.13 9.50
CA ILE A 123 -15.80 2.70 10.25
C ILE A 123 -15.35 4.03 10.85
N THR A 124 -15.99 5.13 10.46
CA THR A 124 -15.65 6.49 10.92
C THR A 124 -16.53 6.97 12.05
N ASP A 125 -17.78 6.50 12.11
CA ASP A 125 -18.77 6.97 13.07
C ASP A 125 -19.83 5.91 13.37
N VAL A 126 -20.58 6.12 14.44
CA VAL A 126 -21.69 5.26 14.86
C VAL A 126 -22.90 6.10 15.27
N SER A 127 -24.04 5.81 14.64
CA SER A 127 -25.34 6.37 15.00
C SER A 127 -26.24 5.27 15.56
N TRP A 128 -26.97 5.54 16.63
CA TRP A 128 -27.88 4.57 17.23
C TRP A 128 -29.19 5.20 17.69
N ARG A 129 -30.24 4.38 17.74
CA ARG A 129 -31.53 4.74 18.34
C ARG A 129 -32.16 3.56 19.05
N LEU A 130 -32.87 3.85 20.14
CA LEU A 130 -33.73 2.88 20.80
C LEU A 130 -35.11 2.88 20.11
N GLU A 131 -35.52 1.70 19.67
CA GLU A 131 -36.83 1.42 19.09
C GLU A 131 -37.64 0.58 20.08
N TYR A 132 -38.95 0.80 20.12
CA TYR A 132 -39.85 -0.01 20.91
C TYR A 132 -40.88 -0.65 20.00
N GLN A 133 -40.78 -1.97 19.84
CA GLN A 133 -41.73 -2.71 19.03
C GLN A 133 -43.01 -2.96 19.84
N ILE A 134 -44.16 -2.70 19.24
CA ILE A 134 -45.47 -2.88 19.89
C ILE A 134 -46.19 -4.10 19.31
N LYS A 135 -46.11 -4.28 17.99
CA LYS A 135 -46.72 -5.39 17.25
C LYS A 135 -45.79 -5.87 16.14
N SER A 136 -45.88 -7.15 15.80
CA SER A 136 -45.23 -7.77 14.65
C SER A 136 -46.28 -8.46 13.79
N ASN A 137 -46.02 -8.66 12.50
CA ASN A 137 -46.91 -9.45 11.63
C ASN A 137 -47.00 -10.92 12.06
N GLN A 138 -46.05 -11.42 12.87
CA GLN A 138 -46.04 -12.81 13.36
C GLN A 138 -46.59 -12.97 14.79
N LEU A 139 -46.58 -11.92 15.61
CA LEU A 139 -47.10 -11.92 16.99
C LEU A 139 -47.98 -10.71 17.21
N HIS A 140 -49.22 -10.93 17.64
CA HIS A 140 -50.21 -9.87 17.82
C HIS A 140 -49.79 -8.78 18.83
N LYS A 141 -48.81 -9.05 19.71
CA LYS A 141 -48.15 -8.09 20.62
C LYS A 141 -46.70 -8.54 20.90
N THR A 142 -45.72 -7.65 20.70
CA THR A 142 -44.29 -7.94 20.88
C THR A 142 -43.64 -6.74 21.56
N TYR A 143 -44.07 -6.45 22.80
CA TYR A 143 -43.64 -5.28 23.59
C TYR A 143 -42.17 -5.38 24.02
N GLN A 144 -41.25 -5.14 23.09
CA GLN A 144 -39.82 -5.35 23.32
C GLN A 144 -38.99 -4.17 22.81
N PRO A 145 -37.99 -3.70 23.58
CA PRO A 145 -37.02 -2.74 23.10
C PRO A 145 -36.06 -3.40 22.10
N SER A 146 -35.65 -2.63 21.09
CA SER A 146 -34.62 -3.00 20.13
C SER A 146 -33.72 -1.80 19.86
N TYR A 147 -32.43 -2.02 19.65
CA TYR A 147 -31.49 -0.97 19.29
C TYR A 147 -31.19 -1.07 17.82
N LEU A 148 -31.43 0.02 17.09
CA LEU A 148 -31.00 0.15 15.71
C LEU A 148 -29.68 0.91 15.68
N VAL A 149 -28.64 0.24 15.18
CA VAL A 149 -27.28 0.77 15.08
C VAL A 149 -26.92 0.91 13.62
N THR A 150 -26.27 2.01 13.28
CA THR A 150 -25.72 2.32 11.95
C THR A 150 -24.25 2.65 12.13
N LEU A 151 -23.38 1.91 11.45
CA LEU A 151 -21.94 2.16 11.39
C LEU A 151 -21.65 2.87 10.08
N ASN A 152 -21.12 4.08 10.18
CA ASN A 152 -20.83 4.93 9.04
C ASN A 152 -19.46 4.53 8.51
N VAL A 153 -19.35 4.32 7.20
CA VAL A 153 -18.15 3.78 6.56
C VAL A 153 -17.52 4.83 5.64
N GLU A 154 -16.20 5.01 5.73
CA GLU A 154 -15.44 5.89 4.85
C GLU A 154 -15.46 5.36 3.42
N ASN A 155 -15.73 6.27 2.48
CA ASN A 155 -15.82 5.96 1.06
C ASN A 155 -14.52 6.37 0.37
N SER A 156 -13.50 5.50 0.45
CA SER A 156 -12.15 5.82 -0.04
C SER A 156 -11.95 5.62 -1.54
N ASP A 157 -12.77 4.84 -2.25
CA ASP A 157 -12.56 4.58 -3.68
C ASP A 157 -13.84 4.31 -4.47
N SER A 158 -14.25 5.25 -5.32
CA SER A 158 -15.13 5.10 -6.52
C SER A 158 -16.50 4.39 -6.40
N GLY A 159 -16.83 3.81 -5.25
CA GLY A 159 -18.05 3.06 -5.00
C GLY A 159 -18.54 3.35 -3.60
N SER A 160 -19.61 4.12 -3.49
CA SER A 160 -20.35 4.35 -2.24
C SER A 160 -20.66 3.02 -1.54
N HIS A 161 -19.84 2.65 -0.56
CA HIS A 161 -20.18 1.55 0.32
C HIS A 161 -21.34 1.99 1.21
N PRO A 162 -22.46 1.25 1.26
CA PRO A 162 -23.57 1.62 2.12
C PRO A 162 -23.19 1.43 3.59
N ASP A 163 -23.66 2.33 4.44
CA ASP A 163 -23.53 2.20 5.89
C ASP A 163 -24.05 0.84 6.36
N VAL A 164 -23.38 0.27 7.37
CA VAL A 164 -23.77 -1.02 7.92
C VAL A 164 -24.83 -0.79 8.98
N ARG A 165 -26.06 -1.23 8.72
CA ARG A 165 -27.21 -1.02 9.60
C ARG A 165 -27.80 -2.34 10.10
N PHE A 166 -27.99 -2.45 11.40
CA PHE A 166 -28.58 -3.64 12.03
C PHE A 166 -29.38 -3.30 13.29
N SER A 167 -30.37 -4.14 13.60
CA SER A 167 -31.11 -4.10 14.85
C SER A 167 -30.61 -5.19 15.79
N CYS A 168 -30.56 -4.91 17.09
CA CYS A 168 -30.11 -5.87 18.10
C CYS A 168 -30.88 -5.72 19.43
N THR A 169 -30.85 -6.76 20.26
CA THR A 169 -31.34 -6.71 21.64
C THR A 169 -30.30 -6.07 22.58
N MET A 170 -30.69 -5.81 23.83
CA MET A 170 -29.74 -5.30 24.84
C MET A 170 -28.56 -6.26 25.05
N GLU A 171 -28.84 -7.56 25.12
CA GLU A 171 -27.83 -8.61 25.35
C GLU A 171 -26.85 -8.69 24.16
N GLN A 172 -27.37 -8.60 22.94
CA GLN A 172 -26.55 -8.58 21.72
C GLN A 172 -25.69 -7.31 21.64
N LEU A 173 -26.21 -6.16 22.06
CA LEU A 173 -25.44 -4.91 22.13
C LEU A 173 -24.32 -5.00 23.17
N GLN A 174 -24.59 -5.58 24.34
CA GLN A 174 -23.59 -5.81 25.37
C GLN A 174 -22.49 -6.77 24.90
N ASP A 175 -22.85 -7.86 24.21
CA ASP A 175 -21.90 -8.80 23.61
C ASP A 175 -21.03 -8.11 22.54
N LEU A 176 -21.62 -7.29 21.67
CA LEU A 176 -20.88 -6.52 20.66
C LEU A 176 -19.85 -5.59 21.32
N VAL A 177 -20.26 -4.82 22.32
CA VAL A 177 -19.35 -3.92 23.05
C VAL A 177 -18.26 -4.69 23.79
N GLY A 178 -18.58 -5.85 24.37
CA GLY A 178 -17.61 -6.75 25.00
C GLY A 178 -16.53 -7.20 24.01
N LYS A 179 -16.95 -7.73 22.86
CA LYS A 179 -16.05 -8.18 21.78
C LYS A 179 -15.17 -7.05 21.24
N LEU A 180 -15.71 -5.84 21.07
CA LEU A 180 -14.93 -4.68 20.64
C LEU A 180 -13.86 -4.29 21.67
N LYS A 181 -14.16 -4.34 22.98
CA LYS A 181 -13.17 -4.10 24.04
C LYS A 181 -12.08 -5.16 24.06
N ASP A 182 -12.43 -6.43 23.86
CA ASP A 182 -11.45 -7.52 23.82
C ASP A 182 -10.55 -7.45 22.59
N ALA A 183 -11.11 -7.04 21.44
CA ALA A 183 -10.34 -6.76 20.23
C ALA A 183 -9.34 -5.60 20.44
N ALA A 184 -9.78 -4.49 21.04
CA ALA A 184 -8.91 -3.35 21.37
C ALA A 184 -7.74 -3.77 22.28
N LYS A 185 -8.03 -4.50 23.36
CA LYS A 185 -6.98 -5.04 24.26
C LYS A 185 -6.03 -6.01 23.57
N SER A 186 -6.51 -6.75 22.57
CA SER A 186 -5.67 -7.69 21.81
C SER A 186 -4.71 -6.94 20.89
N LEU A 187 -5.16 -5.83 20.29
CA LEU A 187 -4.32 -4.95 19.49
C LEU A 187 -3.24 -4.25 20.35
N GLU A 188 -3.61 -3.76 21.54
CA GLU A 188 -2.65 -3.16 22.49
C GLU A 188 -1.53 -4.14 22.88
N ARG A 189 -1.87 -5.42 23.09
CA ARG A 189 -0.86 -6.46 23.39
C ARG A 189 0.04 -6.75 22.20
N ALA A 190 -0.51 -6.78 20.98
CA ALA A 190 0.24 -7.06 19.76
C ALA A 190 1.20 -5.92 19.38
N THR A 191 0.89 -4.68 19.76
CA THR A 191 1.72 -3.50 19.47
C THR A 191 2.84 -3.26 20.49
N GLN A 192 2.84 -3.99 21.60
CA GLN A 192 3.92 -3.99 22.62
C GLN A 192 4.97 -5.09 22.39
N MET A 193 4.77 -5.95 21.38
CA MET A 193 5.76 -6.91 20.89
C MET A 193 6.59 -6.29 19.77
#